data_AF-A0ABD3UTU7-F1
#
_entry.id   AF-A0ABD3UTU7-F1
#
_cell.length_a   1.000
_cell.length_b   1.000
_cell.length_c   1.000
_cell.angle_alpha   90.00
_cell.angle_beta   90.00
_cell.angle_gamma   90.00
#
_symmetry.space_group_name_H-M   'P 1'
#
loop_
_entity.id
_entity.type
_entity.pdbx_description
1 polymer ?
#
loop_
_entity_poly.entity_id
_entity_poly.type
_entity_poly.pdbx_seq_one_letter_code
_entity_poly.pdbx_strand_id
1 'polypeptide(L)'
;ILIDGALQNLDFSSGSVEFHNLVIERELNQKVMGGTEDEIYIFYMRFRRGIRVGIRLSKKILLIQLEIDSGFRNGTLGLLGTFNDNQNDEFVLPNGTVFISGASQTDQNLHLYGLHWRTQEISSLFKYDGTQSWSSINNLTFVPLFFNPNLTAFIPNATIRRYAQDICYGEGLNDPTPEQRKPCYFDFSVTFDADIANDTEKTLKTIDTAKKTL
;
A
#
# COMPACT_ATOMS: atom_id res chain seq x y z
N ILE A 1 -13.27 16.31 -2.51
CA ILE A 1 -12.60 16.16 -1.20
C ILE A 1 -13.62 16.40 -0.09
N LEU A 2 -13.61 15.62 1.00
CA LEU A 2 -14.51 15.86 2.13
C LEU A 2 -13.91 16.92 3.06
N ILE A 3 -14.62 18.03 3.27
CA ILE A 3 -14.27 19.06 4.26
C ILE A 3 -15.41 19.10 5.28
N ASP A 4 -15.08 18.80 6.54
CA ASP A 4 -16.06 18.69 7.63
C ASP A 4 -17.23 17.73 7.34
N GLY A 5 -17.01 16.76 6.46
CA GLY A 5 -18.01 15.74 6.10
C GLY A 5 -18.90 16.14 4.93
N ALA A 6 -18.75 17.34 4.39
CA ALA A 6 -19.38 17.76 3.15
C ALA A 6 -18.43 17.50 1.97
N LEU A 7 -18.96 16.93 0.88
CA LEU A 7 -18.22 16.79 -0.36
C LEU A 7 -18.04 18.15 -1.02
N GLN A 8 -16.78 18.55 -1.19
CA GLN A 8 -16.38 19.80 -1.84
C GLN A 8 -15.67 19.50 -3.16
N ASN A 9 -16.07 20.23 -4.20
CA ASN A 9 -15.37 20.29 -5.48
C ASN A 9 -14.30 21.37 -5.38
N LEU A 10 -13.04 20.98 -5.50
CA LEU A 10 -11.92 21.91 -5.47
C LEU A 10 -11.40 22.15 -6.88
N ASP A 11 -11.04 23.40 -7.18
CA ASP A 11 -10.41 23.76 -8.45
C ASP A 11 -8.89 23.60 -8.34
N PHE A 12 -8.31 22.78 -9.22
CA PHE A 12 -6.88 22.53 -9.32
C PHE A 12 -6.28 23.10 -10.62
N SER A 13 -6.92 24.11 -11.22
CA SER A 13 -6.44 24.78 -12.43
C SER A 13 -5.04 25.40 -12.26
N SER A 14 -4.72 25.87 -11.05
CA SER A 14 -3.40 26.37 -10.63
C SER A 14 -2.40 25.27 -10.27
N GLY A 15 -2.82 24.00 -10.24
CA GLY A 15 -2.02 22.86 -9.78
C GLY A 15 -2.12 22.57 -8.27
N SER A 16 -2.61 23.50 -7.44
CA SER A 16 -2.74 23.29 -6.00
C SER A 16 -3.87 24.10 -5.34
N VAL A 17 -4.30 23.65 -4.16
CA VAL A 17 -5.26 24.34 -3.29
C VAL A 17 -4.68 24.42 -1.88
N GLU A 18 -4.67 25.62 -1.31
CA GLU A 18 -4.08 25.89 0.00
C GLU A 18 -5.14 26.00 1.10
N PHE A 19 -4.84 25.37 2.23
CA PHE A 19 -5.51 25.50 3.52
C PHE A 19 -4.48 25.96 4.57
N HIS A 20 -4.95 26.36 5.76
CA HIS A 20 -4.09 26.93 6.80
C HIS A 20 -2.82 26.10 7.11
N ASN A 21 -2.94 24.77 7.22
CA ASN A 21 -1.82 23.87 7.57
C ASN A 21 -1.58 22.75 6.54
N LEU A 22 -2.26 22.82 5.40
CA LEU A 22 -2.29 21.76 4.39
C LEU A 22 -2.30 22.40 3.00
N VAL A 23 -1.43 21.95 2.12
CA VAL A 23 -1.53 22.22 0.68
C VAL A 23 -1.87 20.91 -0.01
N ILE A 24 -2.86 20.94 -0.90
CA ILE A 24 -3.20 19.81 -1.75
C ILE A 24 -2.72 20.14 -3.16
N GLU A 25 -1.79 19.36 -3.67
CA GLU A 25 -1.22 19.50 -5.01
C GLU A 25 -1.75 18.38 -5.91
N ARG A 26 -2.01 18.67 -7.18
CA ARG A 26 -2.38 17.68 -8.19
C ARG A 26 -1.28 17.63 -9.25
N GLU A 27 -0.66 16.47 -9.36
CA GLU A 27 0.42 16.22 -10.32
C GLU A 27 0.00 15.18 -11.37
N LEU A 28 0.26 15.47 -12.64
CA LEU A 28 0.06 14.51 -13.72
C LEU A 28 1.20 13.49 -13.70
N ASN A 29 0.90 12.24 -13.36
CA ASN A 29 1.92 11.20 -13.25
C ASN A 29 2.19 10.47 -14.57
N GLN A 30 1.14 10.16 -15.33
CA GLN A 30 1.30 9.45 -16.60
C GLN A 30 0.21 9.84 -17.59
N LYS A 31 0.63 10.11 -18.83
CA LYS A 31 -0.25 10.18 -20.00
C LYS A 31 -0.21 8.82 -20.68
N VAL A 32 -1.27 8.01 -20.54
CA VAL A 32 -1.33 6.71 -21.21
C VAL A 32 -1.49 6.95 -22.72
N MET A 33 -0.51 6.56 -23.53
CA MET A 33 -0.64 6.62 -24.99
C MET A 33 -1.45 5.41 -25.48
N GLY A 34 -2.58 5.66 -26.15
CA GLY A 34 -3.28 4.63 -26.94
C GLY A 34 -4.79 4.45 -26.72
N GLY A 35 -5.49 5.34 -26.04
CA GLY A 35 -6.95 5.27 -25.90
C GLY A 35 -7.52 6.50 -25.19
N THR A 36 -8.78 6.82 -25.47
CA THR A 36 -9.50 7.98 -24.94
C THR A 36 -9.66 7.87 -23.42
N GLU A 37 -9.00 8.78 -22.68
CA GLU A 37 -9.05 8.95 -21.21
C GLU A 37 -8.42 7.75 -20.45
N ASP A 38 -7.31 7.90 -19.73
CA ASP A 38 -7.30 8.51 -18.40
C ASP A 38 -5.93 9.12 -18.08
N GLU A 39 -5.92 10.43 -17.80
CA GLU A 39 -4.78 11.07 -17.14
C GLU A 39 -4.72 10.55 -15.70
N ILE A 40 -3.61 9.91 -15.33
CA ILE A 40 -3.45 9.42 -13.96
C ILE A 40 -2.82 10.53 -13.13
N TYR A 41 -3.59 11.01 -12.17
CA TYR A 41 -3.17 12.05 -11.24
C TYR A 41 -2.71 11.45 -9.90
N ILE A 42 -1.71 12.09 -9.32
CA ILE A 42 -1.37 11.93 -7.90
C ILE A 42 -1.81 13.19 -7.17
N PHE A 43 -2.51 12.99 -6.06
CA PHE A 43 -2.83 14.06 -5.13
C PHE A 43 -1.85 14.02 -3.97
N TYR A 44 -1.06 15.07 -3.81
CA TYR A 44 -0.15 15.21 -2.68
C TYR A 44 -0.76 16.12 -1.63
N MET A 45 -0.81 15.64 -0.39
CA MET A 45 -1.17 16.40 0.79
C MET A 45 0.11 16.79 1.52
N ARG A 46 0.54 18.05 1.38
CA ARG A 46 1.69 18.62 2.10
C ARG A 46 1.24 19.29 3.37
N PHE A 47 1.63 18.73 4.51
CA PHE A 47 1.46 19.35 5.81
C PHE A 47 2.64 20.27 6.11
N ARG A 48 2.37 21.43 6.71
CA ARG A 48 3.41 22.43 7.05
C ARG A 48 4.57 21.90 7.92
N ARG A 49 4.36 20.78 8.61
CA ARG A 49 5.34 20.19 9.52
C ARG A 49 6.26 19.17 8.86
N GLY A 50 6.28 19.05 7.53
CA GLY A 50 7.20 18.16 6.84
C GLY A 50 6.68 16.74 6.63
N ILE A 51 5.36 16.58 6.56
CA ILE A 51 4.72 15.31 6.17
C ILE A 51 4.09 15.54 4.80
N ARG A 52 4.36 14.65 3.85
CA ARG A 52 3.73 14.65 2.53
C ARG A 52 3.13 13.28 2.26
N VAL A 53 1.83 13.25 1.94
CA VAL A 53 1.11 12.02 1.64
C VAL A 53 0.66 12.07 0.18
N GLY A 54 1.16 11.17 -0.66
CA GLY A 54 0.73 10.99 -2.03
C GLY A 54 -0.38 9.95 -2.13
N ILE A 55 -1.46 10.26 -2.85
CA ILE A 55 -2.54 9.32 -3.14
C ILE A 55 -2.71 9.22 -4.64
N ARG A 56 -2.71 7.99 -5.14
CA ARG A 56 -2.98 7.65 -6.54
C ARG A 56 -4.03 6.56 -6.61
N LEU A 57 -5.01 6.73 -7.48
CA LEU A 57 -5.93 5.67 -7.88
C LEU A 57 -5.64 5.32 -9.35
N SER A 58 -5.34 4.06 -9.62
CA SER A 58 -5.03 3.58 -10.97
C SER A 58 -5.45 2.13 -11.11
N LYS A 59 -6.19 1.78 -12.16
CA LYS A 59 -6.66 0.40 -12.40
C LYS A 59 -7.29 -0.26 -11.16
N LYS A 60 -8.15 0.48 -10.44
CA LYS A 60 -8.81 0.05 -9.18
C LYS A 60 -7.86 -0.19 -7.99
N ILE A 61 -6.59 0.17 -8.09
CA ILE A 61 -5.60 0.09 -6.99
C ILE A 61 -5.42 1.47 -6.38
N LEU A 62 -5.52 1.53 -5.06
CA LEU A 62 -5.18 2.71 -4.26
C LEU A 62 -3.73 2.60 -3.80
N LEU A 63 -2.87 3.49 -4.27
CA LEU A 63 -1.50 3.64 -3.78
C LEU A 63 -1.43 4.84 -2.84
N ILE A 64 -0.86 4.61 -1.66
CA ILE A 64 -0.57 5.66 -0.68
C ILE A 64 0.95 5.71 -0.46
N GLN A 65 1.52 6.89 -0.63
CA GLN A 65 2.93 7.17 -0.41
C GLN A 65 3.07 8.12 0.77
N LEU A 66 4.03 7.86 1.66
CA LEU A 66 4.34 8.72 2.78
C LEU A 66 5.79 9.17 2.68
N GLU A 67 5.98 10.48 2.67
CA GLU A 67 7.28 11.14 2.78
C GLU A 67 7.25 11.95 4.08
N ILE A 68 8.25 11.74 4.95
CA ILE A 68 8.39 12.46 6.22
C ILE A 68 9.78 13.06 6.33
N ASP A 69 9.85 14.29 6.81
CA ASP A 69 11.11 15.00 7.02
C ASP A 69 11.94 14.33 8.13
N SER A 70 13.25 14.48 8.06
CA SER A 70 14.22 13.95 9.03
C SER A 70 13.98 14.42 10.47
N GLY A 71 13.23 15.51 10.67
CA GLY A 71 12.81 15.97 12.01
C GLY A 71 11.90 14.98 12.76
N PHE A 72 11.31 14.00 12.06
CA PHE A 72 10.51 12.92 12.68
C PHE A 72 11.33 11.68 13.01
N ARG A 73 12.65 11.67 12.78
CA ARG A 73 13.51 10.51 13.05
C ARG A 73 13.40 10.10 14.52
N ASN A 74 13.30 8.80 14.77
CA ASN A 74 13.02 8.21 16.10
C ASN A 74 11.66 8.61 16.72
N GLY A 75 10.77 9.26 15.96
CA GLY A 75 9.51 9.82 16.45
C GLY A 75 8.26 9.14 15.90
N THR A 76 8.41 8.12 15.04
CA THR A 76 7.29 7.39 14.45
C THR A 76 7.02 6.09 15.19
N LEU A 77 5.76 5.68 15.19
CA LEU A 77 5.31 4.35 15.61
C LEU A 77 4.12 3.98 14.72
N GLY A 78 3.94 2.69 14.47
CA GLY A 78 2.87 2.17 13.63
C GLY A 78 3.37 1.19 12.59
N LEU A 79 2.53 0.92 11.59
CA LEU A 79 2.80 -0.07 10.55
C LEU A 79 4.03 0.25 9.66
N LEU A 80 4.53 1.48 9.72
CA LEU A 80 5.72 1.94 8.96
C LEU A 80 6.98 2.05 9.84
N GLY A 81 6.92 1.63 11.11
CA GLY A 81 8.08 1.50 11.98
C GLY A 81 8.53 2.77 12.70
N THR A 82 9.78 2.74 13.16
CA THR A 82 10.36 3.71 14.14
C THR A 82 11.15 4.85 13.48
N PHE A 83 11.42 4.73 12.18
CA PHE A 83 12.17 5.70 11.39
C PHE A 83 13.50 6.09 12.06
N ASN A 84 14.32 5.10 12.39
CA ASN A 84 15.61 5.28 13.07
C ASN A 84 16.77 4.50 12.42
N ASP A 85 16.52 3.89 11.26
CA ASP A 85 17.44 3.01 10.51
C ASP A 85 17.82 1.69 11.24
N ASN A 86 17.08 1.32 12.29
CA ASN A 86 17.30 0.09 13.05
C ASN A 86 16.23 -0.97 12.74
N GLN A 87 16.56 -1.89 11.84
CA GLN A 87 15.68 -3.00 11.47
C GLN A 87 15.24 -3.90 12.64
N ASN A 88 15.93 -3.84 13.79
CA ASN A 88 15.60 -4.68 14.96
C ASN A 88 14.44 -4.14 15.78
N ASP A 89 14.04 -2.87 15.62
CA ASP A 89 12.95 -2.26 16.39
C ASP A 89 11.79 -1.75 15.52
N GLU A 90 11.73 -2.08 14.23
CA GLU A 90 10.65 -1.62 13.35
C GLU A 90 9.25 -2.07 13.81
N PHE A 91 9.14 -3.22 14.47
CA PHE A 91 7.85 -3.81 14.87
C PHE A 91 7.52 -3.58 16.35
N VAL A 92 7.58 -2.32 16.80
CA VAL A 92 7.12 -1.93 18.14
C VAL A 92 5.59 -1.96 18.21
N LEU A 93 5.05 -2.59 19.24
CA LEU A 93 3.62 -2.59 19.57
C LEU A 93 3.20 -1.26 20.24
N PRO A 94 1.89 -0.93 20.29
CA PRO A 94 1.42 0.28 20.98
C PRO A 94 1.82 0.40 22.46
N ASN A 95 2.15 -0.71 23.12
CA ASN A 95 2.63 -0.74 24.50
C ASN A 95 4.16 -0.52 24.65
N GLY A 96 4.88 -0.30 23.55
CA GLY A 96 6.33 -0.06 23.52
C GLY A 96 7.22 -1.31 23.44
N THR A 97 6.65 -2.53 23.43
CA THR A 97 7.45 -3.76 23.30
C THR A 97 7.72 -4.11 21.84
N VAL A 98 8.92 -4.60 21.52
CA VAL A 98 9.25 -5.12 20.19
C VAL A 98 8.59 -6.48 19.99
N PHE A 99 7.72 -6.60 19.00
CA PHE A 99 6.95 -7.82 18.72
C PHE A 99 7.78 -8.90 18.03
N ILE A 100 8.48 -8.51 16.96
CA ILE A 100 9.37 -9.36 16.16
C ILE A 100 10.60 -8.55 15.76
N SER A 101 11.76 -9.19 15.72
CA SER A 101 12.95 -8.57 15.13
C SER A 101 12.91 -8.68 13.59
N GLY A 102 13.57 -7.75 12.90
CA GLY A 102 13.55 -7.66 11.44
C GLY A 102 13.95 -8.96 10.70
N ALA A 103 14.73 -9.84 11.32
CA ALA A 103 15.22 -11.09 10.70
C ALA A 103 14.20 -12.26 10.71
N SER A 104 13.06 -12.15 11.42
CA SER A 104 12.12 -13.25 11.66
C SER A 104 10.70 -12.97 11.13
N GLN A 105 10.61 -12.15 10.08
CA GLN A 105 9.33 -11.72 9.51
C GLN A 105 8.72 -12.81 8.64
N THR A 106 7.56 -13.32 9.06
CA THR A 106 6.65 -14.09 8.21
C THR A 106 5.39 -13.28 7.97
N ASP A 107 4.66 -13.55 6.89
CA ASP A 107 3.37 -12.91 6.62
C ASP A 107 2.40 -13.04 7.80
N GLN A 108 2.44 -14.18 8.46
CA GLN A 108 1.64 -14.45 9.64
C GLN A 108 2.01 -13.53 10.80
N ASN A 109 3.30 -13.39 11.10
CA ASN A 109 3.75 -12.49 12.14
C ASN A 109 3.48 -11.02 11.80
N LEU A 110 3.65 -10.61 10.53
CA LEU A 110 3.31 -9.26 10.06
C LEU A 110 1.80 -8.98 10.16
N HIS A 111 0.96 -9.97 9.85
CA HIS A 111 -0.48 -9.84 10.03
C HIS A 111 -0.84 -9.67 11.52
N LEU A 112 -0.31 -10.51 12.40
CA LEU A 112 -0.53 -10.41 13.86
C LEU A 112 -0.05 -9.07 14.42
N TYR A 113 1.12 -8.59 13.97
CA TYR A 113 1.61 -7.25 14.28
C TYR A 113 0.61 -6.17 13.86
N GLY A 114 0.11 -6.25 12.62
CA GLY A 114 -0.89 -5.32 12.12
C GLY A 114 -2.18 -5.30 12.94
N LEU A 115 -2.59 -6.45 13.49
CA LEU A 115 -3.78 -6.52 14.35
C LEU A 115 -3.63 -5.70 15.64
N HIS A 116 -2.41 -5.54 16.17
CA HIS A 116 -2.19 -4.69 17.35
C HIS A 116 -2.35 -3.20 17.06
N TRP A 117 -2.17 -2.78 15.81
CA TRP A 117 -2.34 -1.39 15.35
C TRP A 117 -3.74 -1.11 14.78
N ARG A 118 -4.64 -2.10 14.79
CA ARG A 118 -6.04 -1.92 14.39
C ARG A 118 -6.67 -0.82 15.26
N THR A 119 -7.32 0.15 14.62
CA THR A 119 -8.09 1.17 15.36
C THR A 119 -9.26 0.53 16.09
N GLN A 120 -9.90 1.30 16.98
CA GLN A 120 -11.19 0.94 17.58
C GLN A 120 -12.25 1.89 17.04
N GLU A 121 -13.52 1.60 17.31
CA GLU A 121 -14.62 2.49 16.91
C GLU A 121 -14.41 3.92 17.44
N ILE A 122 -14.04 4.06 18.72
CA ILE A 122 -13.81 5.37 19.35
C ILE A 122 -12.55 6.10 18.85
N SER A 123 -11.59 5.39 18.26
CA SER A 123 -10.35 5.97 17.73
C SER A 123 -10.32 6.02 16.21
N SER A 124 -11.39 5.60 15.54
CA SER A 124 -11.49 5.66 14.09
C SER A 124 -11.67 7.10 13.62
N LEU A 125 -10.82 7.53 12.67
CA LEU A 125 -10.91 8.85 12.04
C LEU A 125 -11.74 8.83 10.75
N PHE A 126 -12.24 7.67 10.34
CA PHE A 126 -13.13 7.56 9.17
C PHE A 126 -14.50 8.15 9.48
N LYS A 127 -15.06 8.86 8.49
CA LYS A 127 -16.46 9.27 8.51
C LYS A 127 -17.29 8.20 7.81
N TYR A 128 -18.36 7.77 8.46
CA TYR A 128 -19.29 6.79 7.94
C TYR A 128 -20.57 7.50 7.47
N ASP A 129 -21.17 7.02 6.39
CA ASP A 129 -22.35 7.63 5.75
C ASP A 129 -23.68 7.30 6.47
N GLY A 130 -23.61 6.65 7.63
CA GLY A 130 -24.76 6.20 8.42
C GLY A 130 -25.27 4.79 8.03
N THR A 131 -24.86 4.24 6.89
CA THR A 131 -25.15 2.85 6.51
C THR A 131 -24.07 1.87 6.98
N GLN A 132 -22.88 2.40 7.23
CA GLN A 132 -21.72 1.67 7.72
C GLN A 132 -21.29 2.20 9.09
N SER A 133 -20.53 1.39 9.81
CA SER A 133 -19.83 1.74 11.04
C SER A 133 -18.43 1.13 11.02
N TRP A 134 -17.60 1.48 12.01
CA TRP A 134 -16.31 0.82 12.18
C TRP A 134 -16.49 -0.71 12.28
N SER A 135 -17.44 -1.17 13.08
CA SER A 135 -17.69 -2.60 13.30
C SER A 135 -18.25 -3.32 12.07
N SER A 136 -19.03 -2.65 11.23
CA SER A 136 -19.62 -3.28 10.03
C SER A 136 -18.59 -3.54 8.93
N ILE A 137 -17.53 -2.75 8.86
CA ILE A 137 -16.48 -2.89 7.82
C ILE A 137 -15.22 -3.60 8.32
N ASN A 138 -15.04 -3.73 9.65
CA ASN A 138 -13.88 -4.40 10.24
C ASN A 138 -14.25 -5.82 10.69
N ASN A 139 -13.93 -6.82 9.87
CA ASN A 139 -14.06 -8.23 10.26
C ASN A 139 -12.92 -8.62 11.23
N LEU A 140 -13.25 -8.77 12.52
CA LEU A 140 -12.26 -9.08 13.56
C LEU A 140 -11.75 -10.53 13.52
N THR A 141 -12.46 -11.43 12.86
CA THR A 141 -12.07 -12.84 12.69
C THR A 141 -11.40 -13.11 11.34
N PHE A 142 -11.18 -12.07 10.54
CA PHE A 142 -10.48 -12.19 9.27
C PHE A 142 -9.06 -12.70 9.47
N VAL A 143 -8.71 -13.77 8.76
CA VAL A 143 -7.35 -14.30 8.64
C VAL A 143 -7.03 -14.38 7.15
N PRO A 144 -5.98 -13.71 6.65
CA PRO A 144 -5.63 -13.77 5.26
C PRO A 144 -5.00 -15.13 4.91
N LEU A 145 -4.96 -15.44 3.62
CA LEU A 145 -4.08 -16.48 3.12
C LEU A 145 -2.63 -15.97 3.20
N PHE A 146 -1.74 -16.76 3.80
CA PHE A 146 -0.31 -16.43 3.93
C PHE A 146 0.48 -17.05 2.80
N PHE A 147 1.46 -16.31 2.26
CA PHE A 147 2.21 -16.70 1.07
C PHE A 147 2.77 -18.12 1.19
N ASN A 148 2.57 -18.91 0.13
CA ASN A 148 3.16 -20.23 0.02
C ASN A 148 3.95 -20.34 -1.29
N PRO A 149 5.23 -20.77 -1.26
CA PRO A 149 6.10 -20.73 -2.44
C PRO A 149 5.60 -21.57 -3.62
N ASN A 150 4.88 -22.66 -3.37
CA ASN A 150 4.30 -23.48 -4.44
C ASN A 150 3.01 -22.87 -5.06
N LEU A 151 2.56 -21.71 -4.57
CA LEU A 151 1.40 -20.93 -5.04
C LEU A 151 0.06 -21.66 -4.98
N THR A 152 -0.01 -22.89 -4.46
CA THR A 152 -1.21 -23.72 -4.52
C THR A 152 -2.33 -23.25 -3.61
N ALA A 153 -2.03 -22.51 -2.54
CA ALA A 153 -3.04 -21.96 -1.65
C ALA A 153 -3.68 -20.69 -2.23
N PHE A 154 -2.88 -19.83 -2.88
CA PHE A 154 -3.36 -18.61 -3.53
C PHE A 154 -4.07 -18.89 -4.85
N ILE A 155 -3.51 -19.81 -5.64
CA ILE A 155 -4.00 -20.11 -6.98
C ILE A 155 -4.13 -21.63 -7.10
N PRO A 156 -5.23 -22.23 -6.61
CA PRO A 156 -5.39 -23.69 -6.58
C PRO A 156 -5.45 -24.33 -7.97
N ASN A 157 -6.07 -23.65 -8.93
CA ASN A 157 -6.20 -24.13 -10.30
C ASN A 157 -4.84 -24.10 -11.03
N ALA A 158 -4.39 -25.26 -11.53
CA ALA A 158 -3.08 -25.40 -12.17
C ALA A 158 -2.92 -24.58 -13.45
N THR A 159 -3.98 -24.46 -14.26
CA THR A 159 -3.95 -23.66 -15.50
C THR A 159 -3.84 -22.18 -15.18
N ILE A 160 -4.59 -21.70 -14.18
CA ILE A 160 -4.53 -20.30 -13.75
C ILE A 160 -3.18 -19.99 -13.10
N ARG A 161 -2.65 -20.92 -12.28
CA ARG A 161 -1.34 -20.78 -11.65
C ARG A 161 -0.21 -20.70 -12.68
N ARG A 162 -0.30 -21.50 -13.75
CA ARG A 162 0.60 -21.42 -14.89
C ARG A 162 0.52 -20.07 -15.60
N TYR A 163 -0.68 -19.53 -15.78
CA TYR A 163 -0.86 -18.20 -16.38
C TYR A 163 -0.28 -17.09 -15.49
N ALA A 164 -0.48 -17.16 -14.17
CA ALA A 164 0.13 -16.22 -13.23
C ALA A 164 1.66 -16.26 -13.25
N GLN A 165 2.26 -17.45 -13.36
CA GLN A 165 3.70 -17.61 -13.51
C GLN A 165 4.22 -16.99 -14.82
N ASP A 166 3.49 -17.14 -15.92
CA ASP A 166 3.84 -16.51 -17.20
C ASP A 166 3.85 -14.97 -17.09
N ILE A 167 2.91 -14.38 -16.33
CA ILE A 167 2.83 -12.93 -16.11
C ILE A 167 3.92 -12.44 -15.16
N CYS A 168 4.03 -13.04 -13.98
CA CYS A 168 4.90 -12.55 -12.92
C CYS A 168 6.37 -12.92 -13.16
N TYR A 169 6.64 -14.19 -13.46
CA TYR A 169 8.00 -14.67 -13.66
C TYR A 169 8.50 -14.38 -15.08
N GLY A 170 7.68 -14.60 -16.11
CA GLY A 170 8.01 -14.27 -17.50
C GLY A 170 9.10 -15.12 -18.16
N GLU A 171 9.72 -16.05 -17.43
CA GLU A 171 10.84 -16.88 -17.90
C GLU A 171 10.51 -18.39 -17.90
N GLY A 172 9.22 -18.73 -17.97
CA GLY A 172 8.73 -20.09 -18.15
C GLY A 172 7.90 -20.64 -17.00
N LEU A 173 7.76 -21.97 -16.96
CA LEU A 173 6.95 -22.67 -15.98
C LEU A 173 7.83 -23.04 -14.78
N ASN A 174 7.33 -22.77 -13.58
CA ASN A 174 8.04 -22.94 -12.30
C ASN A 174 9.04 -21.82 -12.02
N ASP A 175 8.53 -20.73 -11.44
CA ASP A 175 9.36 -19.71 -10.81
C ASP A 175 10.22 -20.34 -9.69
N PRO A 176 11.55 -20.28 -9.77
CA PRO A 176 12.45 -20.86 -8.76
C PRO A 176 12.54 -20.02 -7.48
N THR A 177 12.03 -18.79 -7.50
CA THR A 177 12.15 -17.79 -6.41
C THR A 177 10.85 -17.00 -6.24
N PRO A 178 9.71 -17.67 -6.06
CA PRO A 178 8.39 -17.03 -6.09
C PRO A 178 8.21 -15.98 -4.97
N GLU A 179 8.98 -16.05 -3.89
CA GLU A 179 9.04 -15.06 -2.82
C GLU A 179 9.45 -13.67 -3.32
N GLN A 180 10.32 -13.58 -4.35
CA GLN A 180 10.78 -12.31 -4.91
C GLN A 180 9.67 -11.57 -5.67
N ARG A 181 8.64 -12.29 -6.11
CA ARG A 181 7.52 -11.78 -6.92
C ARG A 181 6.19 -11.92 -6.19
N LYS A 182 6.24 -12.13 -4.87
CA LYS A 182 5.07 -12.30 -4.04
C LYS A 182 3.99 -11.23 -4.25
N PRO A 183 4.31 -9.91 -4.36
CA PRO A 183 3.28 -8.90 -4.62
C PRO A 183 2.57 -9.10 -5.97
N CYS A 184 3.29 -9.48 -7.03
CA CYS A 184 2.67 -9.78 -8.33
C CYS A 184 1.69 -10.96 -8.24
N TYR A 185 2.11 -12.08 -7.62
CA TYR A 185 1.24 -13.25 -7.45
C TYR A 185 0.03 -12.94 -6.56
N PHE A 186 0.23 -12.15 -5.51
CA PHE A 186 -0.85 -11.72 -4.63
C PHE A 186 -1.88 -10.91 -5.40
N ASP A 187 -1.45 -9.85 -6.10
CA ASP A 187 -2.32 -8.99 -6.88
C ASP A 187 -3.08 -9.77 -7.95
N PHE A 188 -2.42 -10.68 -8.68
CA PHE A 188 -3.09 -11.57 -9.61
C PHE A 188 -4.15 -12.43 -8.92
N SER A 189 -3.84 -13.04 -7.76
CA SER A 189 -4.76 -13.95 -7.07
C SER A 189 -6.02 -13.26 -6.54
N VAL A 190 -5.93 -12.00 -6.15
CA VAL A 190 -7.08 -11.25 -5.58
C VAL A 190 -7.88 -10.49 -6.64
N THR A 191 -7.24 -10.08 -7.74
CA THR A 191 -7.90 -9.31 -8.80
C THR A 191 -8.30 -10.15 -10.01
N PHE A 192 -7.62 -11.29 -10.24
CA PHE A 192 -7.65 -12.03 -11.51
C PHE A 192 -7.32 -11.18 -12.75
N ASP A 193 -6.55 -10.10 -12.56
CA ASP A 193 -6.19 -9.14 -13.59
C ASP A 193 -4.68 -9.20 -13.90
N ALA A 194 -4.37 -9.60 -15.13
CA ALA A 194 -2.99 -9.75 -15.61
C ALA A 194 -2.26 -8.40 -15.76
N ASP A 195 -2.98 -7.33 -16.10
CA ASP A 195 -2.40 -6.01 -16.31
C ASP A 195 -1.99 -5.40 -14.97
N ILE A 196 -2.81 -5.58 -13.93
CA ILE A 196 -2.50 -5.18 -12.56
C ILE A 196 -1.24 -5.92 -12.07
N ALA A 197 -1.22 -7.25 -12.19
CA ALA A 197 -0.09 -8.05 -11.73
C ALA A 197 1.22 -7.67 -12.45
N ASN A 198 1.18 -7.47 -13.76
CA ASN A 198 2.33 -7.05 -14.56
C ASN A 198 2.83 -5.65 -14.19
N ASP A 199 1.93 -4.71 -13.90
CA ASP A 199 2.31 -3.37 -13.45
C ASP A 199 2.98 -3.40 -12.06
N THR A 200 2.50 -4.27 -11.16
CA THR A 200 3.16 -4.53 -9.88
C THR A 200 4.56 -5.09 -10.06
N GLU A 201 4.75 -6.09 -10.93
CA GLU A 201 6.07 -6.67 -11.23
C GLU A 201 7.05 -5.63 -11.79
N LYS A 202 6.60 -4.77 -12.72
CA LYS A 202 7.43 -3.66 -13.25
C LYS A 202 7.79 -2.66 -12.15
N THR A 203 6.86 -2.37 -11.25
CA THR A 203 7.09 -1.46 -10.12
C THR A 203 8.14 -2.04 -9.17
N LEU A 204 8.09 -3.33 -8.85
CA LEU A 204 9.09 -4.00 -8.03
C LEU A 204 10.50 -3.89 -8.63
N LYS A 205 10.65 -4.18 -9.93
CA LYS A 205 11.94 -4.05 -10.64
C LYS A 205 12.49 -2.62 -10.58
N THR A 206 11.60 -1.62 -10.66
CA THR A 206 11.97 -0.20 -10.57
C THR A 206 12.46 0.15 -9.16
N ILE A 207 11.74 -0.30 -8.12
CA ILE A 207 12.14 -0.09 -6.71
C ILE A 207 13.48 -0.76 -6.40
N ASP A 208 13.69 -1.99 -6.84
CA ASP A 208 14.95 -2.71 -6.61
C ASP A 208 16.13 -2.07 -7.32
N THR A 209 15.88 -1.45 -8.49
CA THR A 209 16.90 -0.66 -9.19
C THR A 209 17.22 0.62 -8.41
N ALA A 210 16.21 1.34 -7.92
CA ALA A 210 16.38 2.56 -7.14
C ALA A 210 17.13 2.31 -5.81
N LYS A 211 16.82 1.20 -5.12
CA LYS A 211 17.52 0.78 -3.90
C LYS A 211 19.02 0.51 -4.11
N LYS A 212 19.43 0.08 -5.30
CA LYS A 212 20.86 -0.16 -5.62
C LYS A 212 21.64 1.12 -5.93
N THR A 213 20.94 2.21 -6.18
CA THR A 213 21.53 3.52 -6.52
C THR A 213 21.55 4.50 -5.33
N LEU A 214 20.99 4.10 -4.20
CA LEU A 214 21.04 4.79 -2.90
C LEU A 214 22.14 4.18 -2.03
#